data_AF-A0A6H9WVI4-F1
#
_entry.id   AF-A0A6H9WVI4-F1
#
_cell.length_a   1.000
_cell.length_b   1.000
_cell.length_c   1.000
_cell.angle_alpha   90.00
_cell.angle_beta   90.00
_cell.angle_gamma   90.00
#
_symmetry.space_group_name_H-M   'P 1'
#
loop_
_entity.id
_entity.type
_entity.pdbx_description
1 polymer ?
#
loop_
_entity_poly.entity_id
_entity_poly.type
_entity_poly.pdbx_seq_one_letter_code
_entity_poly.pdbx_strand_id
1 'polypeptide(L)'
;MSHAHESADDALQQRDLRHEFAEIRFDDGTVVPEIRFDDPRARLVGRLLMNDLQGRDAQGALDLIDRVLAGRLPVAEIAGNTTRAVVGPQTTRLIDDIGSPADGANRLQTDVATSSLRAIIVEWFGYAARTRARHAQALEPEETEYDRALGSASRGRPSCDHEAGEEHGA
;
A
#
# COMPACT_ATOMS: atom_id res chain seq x y z
N MET A 1 43.74 3.77 15.01
CA MET A 1 42.66 4.72 14.68
C MET A 1 42.28 4.50 13.24
N SER A 2 41.13 3.89 12.96
CA SER A 2 40.63 3.67 11.60
C SER A 2 39.10 3.79 11.63
N HIS A 3 38.62 5.03 11.60
CA HIS A 3 37.20 5.40 11.54
C HIS A 3 36.95 6.27 10.30
N ALA A 4 37.38 5.80 9.13
CA ALA A 4 37.23 6.57 7.89
C ALA A 4 36.63 5.77 6.73
N HIS A 5 36.32 4.48 6.90
CA HIS A 5 35.78 3.65 5.81
C HIS A 5 34.26 3.44 5.85
N GLU A 6 33.57 3.76 6.96
CA GLU A 6 32.11 3.60 7.07
C GLU A 6 31.31 4.71 6.38
N SER A 7 31.91 5.84 5.99
CA SER A 7 31.12 7.03 5.64
C SER A 7 30.86 7.24 4.13
N ALA A 8 31.58 6.56 3.24
CA ALA A 8 31.45 6.74 1.78
C ALA A 8 30.50 5.71 1.13
N ASP A 9 30.48 4.47 1.63
CA ASP A 9 29.58 3.42 1.13
C ASP A 9 28.12 3.66 1.54
N ASP A 10 27.87 4.15 2.76
CA ASP A 10 26.52 4.53 3.21
C ASP A 10 25.94 5.69 2.38
N ALA A 11 26.79 6.65 1.98
CA ALA A 11 26.39 7.79 1.16
C ALA A 11 26.15 7.43 -0.31
N LEU A 12 26.71 6.32 -0.80
CA LEU A 12 26.44 5.76 -2.13
C LEU A 12 25.19 4.88 -2.11
N GLN A 13 24.97 4.08 -1.06
CA GLN A 13 23.75 3.27 -0.92
C GLN A 13 22.49 4.13 -0.84
N GLN A 14 22.53 5.30 -0.19
CA GLN A 14 21.39 6.22 -0.12
C GLN A 14 21.02 6.93 -1.44
N ARG A 15 21.79 6.77 -2.54
CA ARG A 15 21.61 7.56 -3.76
C ARG A 15 20.87 6.89 -4.90
N ASP A 16 20.60 5.58 -4.83
CA ASP A 16 20.05 4.84 -5.96
C ASP A 16 18.56 5.16 -6.26
N LEU A 17 17.84 5.77 -5.31
CA LEU A 17 16.39 5.97 -5.39
C LEU A 17 15.98 7.40 -5.06
N ARG A 18 16.57 8.39 -5.73
CA ARG A 18 16.05 9.77 -5.67
C ARG A 18 14.63 9.81 -6.21
N HIS A 19 13.74 10.42 -5.44
CA HIS A 19 12.31 10.38 -5.73
C HIS A 19 11.60 11.63 -5.20
N GLU A 20 10.42 11.88 -5.75
CA GLU A 20 9.44 12.84 -5.25
C GLU A 20 8.11 12.15 -4.98
N PHE A 21 7.40 12.64 -3.96
CA PHE A 21 6.01 12.28 -3.72
C PHE A 21 5.08 13.31 -4.32
N ALA A 22 4.04 12.84 -5.00
CA ALA A 22 3.02 13.65 -5.62
C ALA A 22 1.62 13.14 -5.24
N GLU A 23 0.60 13.91 -5.60
CA GLU A 23 -0.80 13.52 -5.49
C GLU A 23 -1.41 13.62 -6.90
N ILE A 24 -2.12 12.57 -7.34
CA ILE A 24 -2.91 12.59 -8.57
C ILE A 24 -4.35 12.86 -8.18
N ARG A 25 -4.95 13.89 -8.77
CA ARG A 25 -6.37 14.22 -8.61
C ARG A 25 -7.14 13.78 -9.86
N PHE A 26 -8.20 13.01 -9.65
CA PHE A 26 -9.14 12.59 -10.69
C PHE A 26 -10.35 13.52 -10.75
N ASP A 27 -11.08 13.47 -11.86
CA ASP A 27 -12.24 14.32 -12.13
C ASP A 27 -13.40 14.07 -11.14
N ASP A 28 -13.48 12.86 -10.57
CA ASP A 28 -14.46 12.48 -9.55
C ASP A 28 -14.09 13.02 -8.14
N GLY A 29 -13.02 13.82 -8.04
CA GLY A 29 -12.52 14.36 -6.78
C GLY A 29 -11.60 13.41 -6.01
N THR A 30 -11.42 12.17 -6.46
CA THR A 30 -10.51 11.20 -5.83
C THR A 30 -9.08 11.72 -5.90
N VAL A 31 -8.36 11.62 -4.78
CA VAL A 31 -6.93 11.92 -4.73
C VAL A 31 -6.16 10.68 -4.29
N VAL A 32 -5.19 10.27 -5.10
CA VAL A 32 -4.32 9.13 -4.82
C VAL A 32 -2.86 9.57 -4.68
N PRO A 33 -2.08 8.93 -3.80
CA PRO A 33 -0.64 9.18 -3.70
C PRO A 33 0.07 8.65 -4.95
N GLU A 34 1.15 9.32 -5.33
CA GLU A 34 2.06 8.93 -6.40
C GLU A 34 3.51 9.07 -5.90
N ILE A 35 4.39 8.18 -6.36
CA ILE A 35 5.84 8.31 -6.20
C ILE A 35 6.49 8.31 -7.58
N ARG A 36 7.38 9.27 -7.82
CA ARG A 36 8.15 9.41 -9.05
C ARG A 36 9.62 9.32 -8.75
N PHE A 37 10.37 8.66 -9.63
CA PHE A 37 11.80 8.51 -9.51
C PHE A 37 12.52 9.29 -10.60
N ASP A 38 13.62 9.94 -10.24
CA ASP A 38 14.47 10.65 -11.18
C ASP A 38 15.17 9.69 -12.15
N ASP A 39 15.56 8.51 -11.64
CA ASP A 39 16.19 7.47 -12.44
C ASP A 39 15.11 6.61 -13.15
N PRO A 40 15.07 6.58 -14.49
CA PRO A 40 14.14 5.72 -15.22
C PRO A 40 14.35 4.22 -14.94
N ARG A 41 15.51 3.80 -14.44
CA ARG A 41 15.78 2.42 -14.02
C ARG A 41 14.96 2.05 -12.79
N ALA A 42 14.67 3.01 -11.90
CA ALA A 42 13.85 2.78 -10.71
C ALA A 42 12.35 2.63 -11.01
N ARG A 43 11.93 2.61 -12.28
CA ARG A 43 10.53 2.42 -12.70
C ARG A 43 9.89 1.15 -12.09
N LEU A 44 10.65 0.05 -11.98
CA LEU A 44 10.12 -1.18 -11.38
C LEU A 44 9.89 -1.04 -9.86
N VAL A 45 10.65 -0.17 -9.19
CA VAL A 45 10.42 0.14 -7.77
C VAL A 45 9.10 0.89 -7.63
N GLY A 46 8.86 1.91 -8.44
CA GLY A 46 7.58 2.64 -8.44
C GLY A 46 6.39 1.72 -8.73
N ARG A 47 6.53 0.79 -9.68
CA ARG A 47 5.49 -0.19 -9.97
C ARG A 47 5.22 -1.12 -8.77
N LEU A 48 6.26 -1.68 -8.17
CA LEU A 48 6.13 -2.52 -6.98
C LEU A 48 5.39 -1.77 -5.86
N LEU A 49 5.78 -0.53 -5.59
CA LEU A 49 5.20 0.30 -4.51
C LEU A 49 3.75 0.69 -4.77
N MET A 50 3.41 1.09 -6.00
CA MET A 50 2.09 1.61 -6.32
C MET A 50 1.08 0.50 -6.64
N ASN A 51 1.50 -0.62 -7.20
CA ASN A 51 0.60 -1.64 -7.73
C ASN A 51 0.61 -2.94 -6.92
N ASP A 52 1.76 -3.35 -6.40
CA ASP A 52 1.93 -4.70 -5.86
C ASP A 52 1.95 -4.72 -4.32
N LEU A 53 2.51 -3.68 -3.69
CA LEU A 53 2.53 -3.52 -2.25
C LEU A 53 1.43 -2.52 -1.85
N GLN A 54 0.27 -3.02 -1.44
CA GLN A 54 -0.80 -2.18 -0.91
C GLN A 54 -1.30 -2.70 0.44
N GLY A 55 -1.72 -1.78 1.32
CA GLY A 55 -2.32 -2.14 2.61
C GLY A 55 -1.43 -3.05 3.47
N ARG A 56 -1.91 -4.27 3.76
CA ARG A 56 -1.23 -5.22 4.65
C ARG A 56 0.00 -5.90 4.02
N ASP A 57 0.11 -5.89 2.70
CA ASP A 57 1.21 -6.56 1.96
C ASP A 57 2.56 -5.86 2.22
N ALA A 58 2.52 -4.58 2.55
CA ALA A 58 3.65 -3.76 2.96
C ALA A 58 4.45 -4.37 4.12
N GLN A 59 3.72 -4.80 5.16
CA GLN A 59 4.33 -5.28 6.38
C GLN A 59 4.99 -6.64 6.14
N GLY A 60 4.33 -7.52 5.37
CA GLY A 60 4.93 -8.80 4.97
C GLY A 60 6.21 -8.63 4.16
N ALA A 61 6.23 -7.66 3.23
CA ALA A 61 7.43 -7.33 2.46
C ALA A 61 8.56 -6.79 3.35
N LEU A 62 8.26 -5.85 4.25
CA LEU A 62 9.24 -5.31 5.20
C LEU A 62 9.81 -6.40 6.12
N ASP A 63 8.96 -7.29 6.65
CA ASP A 63 9.39 -8.39 7.52
C ASP A 63 10.34 -9.35 6.79
N LEU A 64 10.08 -9.65 5.51
CA LEU A 64 10.97 -10.47 4.69
C LEU A 64 12.32 -9.79 4.45
N ILE A 65 12.31 -8.50 4.10
CA ILE A 65 13.53 -7.71 3.90
C ILE A 65 14.35 -7.66 5.19
N ASP A 66 13.71 -7.41 6.33
CA ASP A 66 14.37 -7.34 7.64
C ASP A 66 15.01 -8.66 8.04
N ARG A 67 14.36 -9.79 7.71
CA ARG A 67 14.96 -11.12 7.93
C ARG A 67 16.19 -11.35 7.06
N VAL A 68 16.19 -10.89 5.81
CA VAL A 68 17.36 -11.00 4.91
C VAL A 68 18.50 -10.11 5.40
N LEU A 69 18.22 -8.85 5.71
CA LEU A 69 19.22 -7.90 6.24
C LEU A 69 19.81 -8.34 7.58
N ALA A 70 19.02 -8.98 8.44
CA ALA A 70 19.48 -9.55 9.70
C ALA A 70 20.21 -10.90 9.54
N GLY A 71 20.41 -11.40 8.30
CA GLY A 71 21.06 -12.68 8.02
C GLY A 71 20.26 -13.92 8.44
N ARG A 72 18.96 -13.76 8.76
CA ARG A 72 18.07 -14.88 9.12
C ARG A 72 17.53 -15.62 7.90
N LEU A 73 17.57 -14.98 6.74
CA LEU A 73 17.31 -15.57 5.44
C LEU A 73 18.45 -15.21 4.49
N PRO A 74 18.96 -16.15 3.68
CA PRO A 74 19.98 -15.82 2.68
C PRO A 74 19.41 -14.99 1.54
N VAL A 75 18.17 -15.30 1.13
CA VAL A 75 17.40 -14.64 0.07
C VAL A 75 15.92 -14.77 0.41
N ALA A 76 15.10 -13.80 -0.01
CA ALA A 76 13.65 -13.88 0.01
C ALA A 76 13.05 -13.46 -1.35
N GLU A 77 11.83 -13.89 -1.64
CA GLU A 77 11.08 -13.45 -2.81
C GLU A 77 9.82 -12.72 -2.37
N ILE A 78 9.57 -11.55 -2.96
CA ILE A 78 8.30 -10.82 -2.87
C ILE A 78 7.64 -10.94 -4.24
N ALA A 79 6.58 -11.75 -4.33
CA ALA A 79 5.83 -11.96 -5.56
C ALA A 79 4.65 -10.99 -5.63
N GLY A 80 4.78 -9.95 -6.45
CA GLY A 80 3.69 -9.05 -6.80
C GLY A 80 2.91 -9.55 -8.02
N ASN A 81 1.85 -8.84 -8.38
CA ASN A 81 1.05 -9.14 -9.57
C ASN A 81 1.78 -8.74 -10.86
N THR A 82 2.58 -7.67 -10.79
CA THR A 82 3.25 -7.07 -11.95
C THR A 82 4.78 -7.06 -11.83
N THR A 83 5.28 -7.12 -10.60
CA THR A 83 6.71 -7.07 -10.30
C THR A 83 7.05 -8.13 -9.27
N ARG A 84 8.15 -8.85 -9.51
CA ARG A 84 8.75 -9.72 -8.49
C ARG A 84 10.07 -9.13 -8.01
N ALA A 85 10.30 -9.22 -6.70
CA ALA A 85 11.56 -8.83 -6.07
C ALA A 85 12.29 -10.06 -5.50
N VAL A 86 13.54 -10.25 -5.90
CA VAL A 86 14.45 -11.22 -5.28
C VAL A 86 15.38 -10.45 -4.35
N VAL A 87 15.13 -10.56 -3.05
CA VAL A 87 15.77 -9.77 -1.98
C VAL A 87 16.99 -10.52 -1.47
N GLY A 88 18.18 -9.99 -1.76
CA GLY A 88 19.46 -10.45 -1.19
C GLY A 88 19.97 -9.52 -0.06
N PRO A 89 21.06 -9.89 0.62
CA PRO A 89 21.59 -9.15 1.77
C PRO A 89 22.11 -7.75 1.43
N GLN A 90 22.55 -7.54 0.19
CA GLN A 90 23.08 -6.25 -0.29
C GLN A 90 22.22 -5.66 -1.40
N THR A 91 21.78 -6.51 -2.32
CA THR A 91 21.07 -6.10 -3.53
C THR A 91 19.74 -6.83 -3.62
N THR A 92 18.72 -6.09 -4.03
CA THR A 92 17.43 -6.63 -4.42
C THR A 92 17.25 -6.45 -5.91
N ARG A 93 16.92 -7.55 -6.60
CA ARG A 93 16.62 -7.56 -8.03
C ARG A 93 15.12 -7.47 -8.24
N LEU A 94 14.67 -6.44 -8.95
CA LEU A 94 13.29 -6.32 -9.42
C LEU A 94 13.18 -6.82 -10.86
N ILE A 95 12.12 -7.57 -11.13
CA ILE A 95 11.86 -8.24 -12.41
C ILE A 95 10.44 -7.89 -12.84
N ASP A 96 10.29 -7.42 -14.08
CA ASP A 96 8.98 -7.19 -14.69
C ASP A 96 8.31 -8.53 -15.04
N ASP A 97 7.17 -8.81 -14.42
CA ASP A 97 6.41 -10.04 -14.65
C ASP A 97 5.20 -9.84 -15.60
N ILE A 98 5.00 -8.63 -16.17
CA ILE A 98 3.93 -8.37 -17.16
C ILE A 98 4.24 -9.00 -18.54
N GLY A 99 5.53 -9.25 -18.86
CA GLY A 99 5.95 -9.81 -20.15
C GLY A 99 5.77 -11.33 -20.30
N SER A 100 5.57 -11.81 -21.53
CA SER A 100 5.51 -13.25 -21.83
C SER A 100 6.81 -13.95 -21.44
N PRO A 101 6.78 -15.10 -20.74
CA PRO A 101 7.98 -15.85 -20.35
C PRO A 101 8.87 -16.27 -21.52
N ALA A 102 8.31 -16.32 -22.74
CA ALA A 102 9.00 -16.70 -23.96
C ALA A 102 10.03 -15.66 -24.44
N ASP A 103 9.89 -14.39 -24.03
CA ASP A 103 10.77 -13.29 -24.43
C ASP A 103 11.72 -12.90 -23.29
N GLY A 104 12.42 -13.90 -22.73
CA GLY A 104 13.38 -13.69 -21.65
C GLY A 104 14.48 -12.66 -21.96
N ALA A 105 14.75 -12.39 -23.24
CA ALA A 105 15.71 -11.39 -23.70
C ALA A 105 15.24 -9.93 -23.50
N ASN A 106 13.94 -9.69 -23.33
CA ASN A 106 13.35 -8.34 -23.20
C ASN A 106 12.76 -8.06 -21.81
N ARG A 107 12.98 -8.93 -20.84
CA ARG A 107 12.43 -8.75 -19.49
C ARG A 107 13.18 -7.62 -18.78
N LEU A 108 12.47 -6.52 -18.51
CA LEU A 108 13.01 -5.40 -17.74
C LEU A 108 13.43 -5.90 -16.34
N GLN A 109 14.66 -5.59 -15.96
CA GLN A 109 15.21 -5.91 -14.65
C GLN A 109 15.98 -4.71 -14.12
N THR A 110 15.97 -4.52 -12.81
CA THR A 110 16.76 -3.49 -12.15
C THR A 110 17.22 -3.98 -10.79
N ASP A 111 18.49 -3.75 -10.50
CA ASP A 111 19.10 -4.05 -9.22
C ASP A 111 19.17 -2.77 -8.39
N VAL A 112 18.77 -2.84 -7.12
CA VAL A 112 18.82 -1.74 -6.16
C VAL A 112 19.42 -2.22 -4.84
N ALA A 113 20.01 -1.34 -4.05
CA ALA A 113 20.41 -1.69 -2.69
C ALA A 113 19.19 -2.13 -1.85
N THR A 114 19.31 -3.26 -1.15
CA THR A 114 18.21 -3.80 -0.32
C THR A 114 17.82 -2.84 0.81
N SER A 115 18.81 -2.17 1.41
CA SER A 115 18.59 -1.12 2.41
C SER A 115 17.77 0.04 1.85
N SER A 116 18.05 0.45 0.62
CA SER A 116 17.35 1.55 -0.07
C SER A 116 15.93 1.16 -0.45
N LEU A 117 15.70 -0.08 -0.90
CA LEU A 117 14.35 -0.60 -1.13
C LEU A 117 13.53 -0.61 0.17
N ARG A 118 14.13 -1.06 1.28
CA ARG A 118 13.48 -1.03 2.59
C ARG A 118 13.08 0.39 2.99
N ALA A 119 14.01 1.33 2.89
CA ALA A 119 13.78 2.73 3.26
C ALA A 119 12.63 3.34 2.44
N ILE A 120 12.64 3.16 1.12
CA ILE A 120 11.59 3.73 0.26
C ILE A 120 10.23 3.11 0.50
N ILE A 121 10.15 1.81 0.83
CA ILE A 121 8.89 1.16 1.23
C ILE A 121 8.34 1.89 2.47
N VAL A 122 9.15 2.07 3.52
CA VAL A 122 8.71 2.76 4.74
C VAL A 122 8.21 4.18 4.44
N GLU A 123 8.97 4.95 3.66
CA GLU A 123 8.61 6.33 3.30
C GLU A 123 7.30 6.39 2.50
N TRP A 124 7.19 5.55 1.46
CA TRP A 124 6.00 5.45 0.61
C TRP A 124 4.75 5.12 1.41
N PHE A 125 4.79 4.10 2.27
CA PHE A 125 3.61 3.70 3.03
C PHE A 125 3.19 4.76 4.04
N GLY A 126 4.16 5.45 4.66
CA GLY A 126 3.89 6.61 5.50
C GLY A 126 3.21 7.73 4.73
N TYR A 127 3.71 8.06 3.54
CA TYR A 127 3.12 9.08 2.67
C TYR A 127 1.71 8.68 2.21
N ALA A 128 1.57 7.49 1.64
CA ALA A 128 0.31 6.99 1.09
C ALA A 128 -0.80 6.90 2.16
N ALA A 129 -0.47 6.50 3.40
CA ALA A 129 -1.43 6.51 4.50
C ALA A 129 -1.90 7.93 4.85
N ARG A 130 -0.98 8.90 4.91
CA ARG A 130 -1.33 10.31 5.19
C ARG A 130 -2.19 10.93 4.10
N THR A 131 -1.87 10.68 2.83
CA THR A 131 -2.67 11.17 1.69
C THR A 131 -4.08 10.61 1.74
N ARG A 132 -4.24 9.30 1.94
CA ARG A 132 -5.56 8.67 2.08
C ARG A 132 -6.34 9.22 3.27
N ALA A 133 -5.72 9.37 4.43
CA ALA A 133 -6.39 9.91 5.63
C ALA A 133 -6.84 11.36 5.45
N ARG A 134 -6.04 12.19 4.79
CA ARG A 134 -6.37 13.60 4.50
C ARG A 134 -7.60 13.73 3.61
N HIS A 135 -7.69 12.89 2.57
CA HIS A 135 -8.73 13.01 1.56
C HIS A 135 -9.96 12.10 1.82
N ALA A 136 -9.86 11.12 2.72
CA ALA A 136 -11.03 10.40 3.23
C ALA A 136 -12.00 11.32 3.99
N GLN A 137 -11.49 12.34 4.69
CA GLN A 137 -12.30 13.33 5.43
C GLN A 137 -12.96 14.38 4.54
N ALA A 138 -12.53 14.52 3.28
CA ALA A 138 -13.08 15.49 2.33
C ALA A 138 -14.32 14.96 1.57
N LEU A 139 -14.69 13.70 1.78
CA LEU A 139 -15.76 12.98 1.10
C LEU A 139 -16.91 12.57 2.03
N GLU A 140 -16.96 13.08 3.28
CA GLU A 140 -18.18 12.98 4.08
C GLU A 140 -19.29 13.67 3.27
N PRO A 141 -20.32 12.93 2.80
CA PRO A 141 -21.40 13.53 2.07
C PRO A 141 -22.10 14.49 3.03
N GLU A 142 -22.35 15.73 2.59
CA GLU A 142 -23.42 16.51 3.20
C GLU A 142 -24.64 15.60 3.24
N GLU A 143 -25.14 15.31 4.44
CA GLU A 143 -26.44 14.67 4.62
C GLU A 143 -27.44 15.44 3.76
N THR A 144 -27.76 14.92 2.57
CA THR A 144 -28.78 15.54 1.75
C THR A 144 -30.08 15.48 2.53
N GLU A 145 -30.85 16.56 2.45
CA GLU A 145 -32.11 16.79 3.18
C GLU A 145 -33.13 15.62 3.06
N TYR A 146 -32.90 14.67 2.15
CA TYR A 146 -33.63 13.42 1.99
C TYR A 146 -33.50 12.42 3.16
N ASP A 147 -32.37 12.34 3.86
CA ASP A 147 -32.21 11.40 4.98
C ASP A 147 -32.93 11.86 6.26
N ARG A 148 -33.20 13.17 6.36
CA ARG A 148 -33.97 13.75 7.49
C ARG A 148 -35.45 13.36 7.46
N ALA A 149 -35.98 13.02 6.28
CA ALA A 149 -37.40 12.70 6.11
C ALA A 149 -37.77 11.28 6.59
N LEU A 150 -36.81 10.35 6.65
CA LEU A 150 -37.07 8.96 7.07
C LEU A 150 -36.86 8.71 8.57
N GLY A 151 -36.25 9.65 9.30
CA GLY A 151 -36.03 9.54 10.75
C GLY A 151 -37.23 9.85 11.65
N SER A 152 -38.38 10.28 11.08
CA SER A 152 -39.54 10.72 11.88
C SER A 152 -40.67 9.70 12.03
N ALA A 153 -40.50 8.46 11.55
CA ALA A 153 -41.52 7.41 11.64
C ALA A 153 -41.13 6.27 12.60
N SER A 154 -40.79 6.59 13.84
CA SER A 154 -40.65 5.59 14.91
C SER A 154 -41.20 6.10 16.25
N ARG A 155 -42.44 6.60 16.23
CA ARG A 155 -43.25 6.74 17.44
C ARG A 155 -44.58 6.03 17.25
N GLY A 156 -44.70 4.84 17.84
CA GLY A 156 -45.96 4.12 17.92
C GLY A 156 -45.79 2.66 18.30
N ARG A 157 -45.46 2.39 19.58
CA ARG A 157 -45.85 1.11 20.20
C ARG A 157 -47.38 1.00 20.20
N PRO A 158 -47.92 -0.21 20.07
CA PRO A 158 -48.65 -0.78 21.20
C PRO A 158 -48.15 -2.20 21.49
N SER A 159 -47.67 -2.48 22.70
CA SER A 159 -48.45 -2.98 23.85
C SER A 159 -49.09 -4.33 23.55
N CYS A 160 -48.35 -5.38 23.91
CA CYS A 160 -48.91 -6.70 24.10
C CYS A 160 -49.60 -6.70 25.46
N ASP A 161 -50.92 -6.80 25.50
CA ASP A 161 -51.65 -7.15 26.73
C ASP A 161 -52.81 -8.10 26.41
N HIS A 162 -52.86 -9.14 27.24
CA HIS A 162 -53.89 -10.17 27.39
C HIS A 162 -55.30 -9.60 27.57
N GLU A 163 -56.34 -10.34 27.14
CA GLU A 163 -57.48 -10.74 28.00
C GLU A 163 -58.17 -12.00 27.42
N ALA A 164 -58.78 -12.76 28.33
CA ALA A 164 -59.32 -14.10 28.18
C ALA A 164 -60.86 -14.11 28.09
N GLY A 165 -61.43 -15.26 27.69
CA GLY A 165 -62.70 -15.75 28.24
C GLY A 165 -63.90 -15.90 27.28
N GLU A 166 -64.39 -17.16 27.20
CA GLU A 166 -65.82 -17.58 27.19
C GLU A 166 -66.74 -17.17 26.01
N GLU A 167 -67.75 -17.90 25.55
CA GLU A 167 -68.26 -19.27 25.64
C GLU A 167 -69.40 -19.38 24.58
N HIS A 168 -69.73 -20.61 24.15
CA HIS A 168 -71.02 -21.08 23.61
C HIS A 168 -71.67 -20.55 22.31
N GLY A 169 -71.89 -21.49 21.38
CA GLY A 169 -73.26 -21.96 21.09
C GLY A 169 -73.83 -21.78 19.68
N ALA A 170 -73.82 -22.86 18.88
CA ALA A 170 -75.00 -23.54 18.29
C ALA A 170 -74.54 -24.64 17.32
#